data_AF-A0A9X0CVL9-F1
#
_entry.id   AF-A0A9X0CVL9-F1
#
_cell.length_a   1.000
_cell.length_b   1.000
_cell.length_c   1.000
_cell.angle_alpha   90.00
_cell.angle_beta   90.00
_cell.angle_gamma   90.00
#
_symmetry.space_group_name_H-M   'P 1'
#
loop_
_entity.id
_entity.type
_entity.pdbx_description
1 polymer ?
#
loop_
_entity_poly.entity_id
_entity_poly.type
_entity_poly.pdbx_seq_one_letter_code
_entity_poly.pdbx_strand_id
1 'polypeptide(L)'
;MAKNGFRFGYAAHYAAGKILQSIKNDIGLRALLIDENGNLKEKGAILKMPKFARTLERIRDDSKSFYTGDLAKDIVKDIQDGGGIITLEDLKNYKTVVRRPLSSKMGNYTWFTNPPRVVALFRH
;
A
#
# COMPACT_ATOMS: atom_id res chain seq x y z
N MET A 1 0.31 -8.04 -12.32
CA MET A 1 1.64 -8.17 -11.68
C MET A 1 1.60 -9.00 -10.39
N ALA A 2 0.69 -8.75 -9.44
CA ALA A 2 0.64 -9.49 -8.17
C ALA A 2 0.43 -11.03 -8.28
N LYS A 3 -0.29 -11.50 -9.31
CA LYS A 3 -0.61 -12.92 -9.54
C LYS A 3 0.58 -13.75 -10.06
N ASN A 4 1.34 -13.19 -11.01
CA ASN A 4 2.52 -13.85 -11.59
C ASN A 4 3.77 -13.65 -10.74
N GLY A 5 3.68 -12.74 -9.76
CA GLY A 5 4.77 -12.33 -8.89
C GLY A 5 5.69 -11.31 -9.54
N PHE A 6 6.54 -10.69 -8.73
CA PHE A 6 7.55 -9.74 -9.18
C PHE A 6 8.90 -10.12 -8.58
N ARG A 7 9.98 -9.71 -9.25
CA ARG A 7 11.34 -9.99 -8.77
C ARG A 7 11.64 -9.17 -7.54
N PHE A 8 12.23 -9.82 -6.54
CA PHE A 8 12.73 -9.15 -5.36
C PHE A 8 13.97 -8.33 -5.71
N GLY A 9 13.78 -7.03 -5.93
CA GLY A 9 14.83 -6.12 -6.39
C GLY A 9 15.88 -5.81 -5.31
N TYR A 10 17.05 -5.35 -5.75
CA TYR A 10 18.19 -5.06 -4.88
C TYR A 10 17.86 -4.05 -3.76
N ALA A 11 17.24 -2.92 -4.11
CA ALA A 11 16.88 -1.89 -3.13
C ALA A 11 15.87 -2.40 -2.08
N ALA A 12 14.88 -3.19 -2.52
CA ALA A 12 13.87 -3.77 -1.64
C ALA A 12 14.48 -4.83 -0.70
N HIS A 13 15.38 -5.68 -1.22
CA HIS A 13 16.12 -6.65 -0.42
C HIS A 13 17.02 -5.98 0.61
N TYR A 14 17.74 -4.93 0.21
CA TYR A 14 18.59 -4.15 1.11
C TYR A 14 17.77 -3.49 2.24
N ALA A 15 16.63 -2.88 1.91
CA ALA A 15 15.73 -2.32 2.91
C ALA A 15 15.18 -3.39 3.87
N ALA A 16 14.75 -4.54 3.34
CA ALA A 16 14.25 -5.66 4.13
C ALA A 16 15.31 -6.19 5.12
N GLY A 17 16.57 -6.27 4.71
CA GLY A 17 17.67 -6.65 5.59
C GLY A 17 17.82 -5.73 6.81
N LYS A 18 17.55 -4.42 6.67
CA LYS A 18 17.62 -3.45 7.78
C LYS A 18 16.49 -3.59 8.80
N ILE A 19 15.34 -4.11 8.40
CA ILE A 19 14.15 -4.26 9.25
C ILE A 19 13.80 -5.74 9.49
N LEU A 20 14.78 -6.63 9.38
CA LEU A 20 14.56 -8.08 9.39
C LEU A 20 13.82 -8.57 10.64
N GLN A 21 14.13 -8.00 11.82
CA GLN A 21 13.46 -8.37 13.05
C GLN A 21 11.96 -8.01 13.03
N SER A 22 11.62 -6.82 12.53
CA SER A 22 10.22 -6.40 12.35
C SER A 22 9.49 -7.25 11.31
N ILE A 23 10.19 -7.64 10.23
CA ILE A 23 9.64 -8.55 9.21
C ILE A 23 9.34 -9.93 9.82
N LYS A 24 10.21 -10.46 10.67
CA LYS A 24 10.01 -11.77 11.31
C LYS A 24 8.84 -11.77 12.30
N ASN A 25 8.55 -10.61 12.92
CA ASN A 25 7.47 -10.43 13.86
C ASN A 25 6.10 -10.20 13.19
N ASP A 26 6.09 -9.76 11.92
CA ASP A 26 4.87 -9.58 11.14
C ASP A 26 4.55 -10.85 10.33
N ILE A 27 3.36 -11.42 10.56
CA ILE A 27 2.95 -12.70 9.97
C ILE A 27 2.88 -12.62 8.44
N GLY A 28 2.40 -11.49 7.90
CA GLY A 28 2.21 -11.29 6.47
C GLY A 28 3.54 -11.10 5.73
N LEU A 29 4.40 -10.23 6.26
CA LEU A 29 5.72 -9.95 5.72
C LEU A 29 6.64 -11.16 5.85
N ARG A 30 6.57 -11.89 6.97
CA ARG A 30 7.30 -13.15 7.14
C ARG A 30 6.92 -14.16 6.06
N ALA A 31 5.62 -14.39 5.85
CA ALA A 31 5.15 -15.34 4.83
C ALA A 31 5.58 -14.94 3.41
N LEU A 32 5.73 -13.64 3.15
CA LEU A 32 6.12 -13.14 1.84
C LEU A 32 7.64 -13.19 1.62
N LEU A 33 8.43 -12.71 2.58
CA LEU A 33 9.84 -12.36 2.42
C LEU A 33 10.81 -13.37 3.04
N ILE A 34 10.35 -14.21 3.97
CA ILE A 34 11.18 -15.19 4.65
C ILE A 34 11.02 -16.56 3.98
N ASP A 35 12.11 -17.31 3.87
CA ASP A 35 12.12 -18.68 3.35
C ASP A 35 11.79 -19.72 4.44
N GLU A 36 11.76 -21.00 4.06
CA GLU A 36 11.47 -22.11 4.98
C GLU A 36 12.54 -22.28 6.06
N ASN A 37 13.75 -21.76 5.83
CA ASN A 37 14.88 -21.80 6.75
C ASN A 37 14.91 -20.60 7.72
N GLY A 38 13.95 -19.67 7.62
CA GLY A 38 13.89 -18.48 8.48
C GLY A 38 14.81 -17.34 8.03
N ASN A 39 15.35 -17.40 6.82
CA ASN A 39 16.21 -16.40 6.20
C ASN A 39 15.43 -15.52 5.21
N LEU A 40 15.94 -14.32 4.96
CA LEU A 40 15.38 -13.46 3.92
C LEU A 40 15.58 -14.12 2.56
N LYS A 41 14.53 -14.17 1.74
CA LYS A 41 14.62 -14.71 0.37
C LYS A 41 15.66 -13.94 -0.44
N GLU A 42 16.39 -14.69 -1.26
CA GLU A 42 17.45 -14.16 -2.10
C GLU A 42 16.98 -13.04 -3.05
N LYS A 43 17.89 -12.12 -3.34
CA LYS A 43 17.70 -11.12 -4.40
C LYS A 43 17.37 -11.82 -5.71
N GLY A 44 16.36 -11.32 -6.42
CA GLY A 44 15.86 -11.91 -7.65
C GLY A 44 14.82 -13.02 -7.46
N ALA A 45 14.54 -13.46 -6.24
CA ALA A 45 13.43 -14.39 -5.96
C ALA A 45 12.10 -13.81 -6.44
N ILE A 46 11.18 -14.68 -6.87
CA ILE A 46 9.84 -14.25 -7.30
C ILE A 46 8.93 -14.18 -6.08
N LEU A 47 8.49 -12.97 -5.73
CA LEU A 47 7.52 -12.73 -4.67
C LEU A 47 6.10 -12.78 -5.26
N LYS A 48 5.26 -13.69 -4.77
CA LYS A 48 3.86 -13.84 -5.20
C LYS A 48 2.92 -13.44 -4.06
N MET A 49 1.92 -12.61 -4.36
CA MET A 49 0.92 -12.16 -3.38
C MET A 49 -0.48 -12.52 -3.87
N PRO A 50 -0.87 -13.82 -3.86
CA PRO A 50 -2.12 -14.28 -4.45
C PRO A 50 -3.35 -13.72 -3.74
N LYS A 51 -3.30 -13.54 -2.41
CA LYS A 51 -4.39 -12.88 -1.66
C LYS A 51 -4.59 -11.45 -2.15
N PHE A 52 -3.52 -10.66 -2.19
CA PHE A 52 -3.56 -9.29 -2.69
C PHE A 52 -3.99 -9.21 -4.17
N ALA A 53 -3.54 -10.14 -5.01
CA ALA A 53 -3.98 -10.23 -6.40
C ALA A 53 -5.50 -10.40 -6.52
N ARG A 54 -6.10 -11.28 -5.70
CA ARG A 54 -7.56 -11.45 -5.65
C ARG A 54 -8.28 -10.20 -5.17
N THR A 55 -7.73 -9.49 -4.19
CA THR A 55 -8.26 -8.19 -3.75
C THR A 55 -8.25 -7.18 -4.90
N LEU A 56 -7.14 -7.06 -5.64
CA LEU A 56 -7.05 -6.18 -6.81
C LEU A 56 -8.00 -6.60 -7.94
N GLU A 57 -8.20 -7.90 -8.16
CA GLU A 57 -9.18 -8.42 -9.13
C GLU A 57 -10.61 -7.99 -8.72
N ARG A 58 -10.99 -8.12 -7.44
CA ARG A 58 -12.29 -7.65 -6.92
C ARG A 58 -12.46 -6.12 -7.05
N ILE A 59 -11.40 -5.34 -6.81
CA ILE A 59 -11.43 -3.87 -6.98
C ILE A 59 -11.61 -3.48 -8.44
N ARG A 60 -10.95 -4.21 -9.37
CA ARG A 60 -11.11 -3.96 -10.81
C ARG A 60 -12.55 -4.20 -11.23
N ASP A 61 -13.16 -5.27 -10.74
CA ASP A 61 -14.50 -5.69 -11.16
C ASP A 61 -15.60 -4.83 -10.51
N ASP A 62 -15.40 -4.35 -9.27
CA ASP A 62 -16.25 -3.36 -8.62
C ASP A 62 -15.44 -2.43 -7.70
N SER A 63 -15.07 -1.26 -8.21
CA SER A 63 -14.30 -0.27 -7.48
C SER A 63 -15.08 0.42 -6.35
N LYS A 64 -16.42 0.42 -6.40
CA LYS A 64 -17.26 0.96 -5.32
C LYS A 64 -17.31 -0.01 -4.14
N SER A 65 -17.22 -1.31 -4.39
CA SER A 65 -17.20 -2.33 -3.32
C SER A 65 -16.05 -2.15 -2.31
N PHE A 66 -14.95 -1.53 -2.74
CA PHE A 66 -13.79 -1.24 -1.89
C PHE A 66 -14.12 -0.27 -0.75
N TYR A 67 -14.99 0.70 -1.01
CA TYR A 67 -15.42 1.70 -0.02
C TYR A 67 -16.74 1.32 0.64
N THR A 68 -17.60 0.60 -0.08
CA THR A 68 -18.96 0.27 0.37
C THR A 68 -19.35 -1.14 -0.08
N GLY A 69 -19.47 -2.09 0.85
CA GLY A 69 -19.94 -3.45 0.53
C GLY A 69 -19.15 -4.55 1.23
N ASP A 70 -19.29 -5.79 0.74
CA ASP A 70 -18.66 -6.96 1.37
C ASP A 70 -17.13 -6.99 1.22
N LEU A 71 -16.59 -6.40 0.15
CA LEU A 71 -15.14 -6.22 0.04
C LEU A 71 -14.60 -5.25 1.11
N ALA A 72 -15.31 -4.15 1.39
CA ALA A 72 -14.95 -3.25 2.49
C ALA A 72 -14.98 -3.96 3.85
N LYS A 73 -15.93 -4.88 4.08
CA LYS A 73 -15.99 -5.70 5.30
C LYS A 73 -14.79 -6.64 5.41
N ASP A 74 -14.46 -7.33 4.32
CA ASP A 74 -13.30 -8.22 4.27
C ASP A 74 -12.00 -7.45 4.55
N ILE A 75 -11.85 -6.24 3.98
CA ILE A 75 -10.68 -5.37 4.20
C ILE A 75 -10.59 -4.91 5.66
N VAL A 76 -11.69 -4.41 6.23
CA VAL A 76 -11.72 -3.95 7.63
C VAL A 76 -11.37 -5.11 8.56
N LYS A 77 -11.93 -6.29 8.30
CA LYS A 77 -11.62 -7.49 9.08
C LYS A 77 -10.14 -7.86 8.98
N ASP A 78 -9.57 -7.93 7.77
CA ASP A 78 -8.15 -8.24 7.58
C ASP A 78 -7.24 -7.21 8.27
N ILE A 79 -7.61 -5.92 8.26
CA ILE A 79 -6.86 -4.85 8.94
C ILE A 79 -6.94 -5.01 10.45
N GLN A 80 -8.13 -5.29 11.00
CA GLN A 80 -8.35 -5.48 12.43
C GLN A 80 -7.67 -6.75 12.97
N ASP A 81 -7.71 -7.84 12.20
CA ASP A 81 -6.99 -9.08 12.51
C ASP A 81 -5.46 -8.84 12.54
N GLY A 82 -4.97 -7.86 11.77
CA GLY A 82 -3.58 -7.39 11.80
C GLY A 82 -3.28 -6.33 12.88
N GLY A 83 -4.24 -5.98 13.74
CA GLY A 83 -4.08 -4.99 14.81
C GLY A 83 -4.30 -3.53 14.39
N GLY A 84 -4.82 -3.29 13.19
CA GLY A 84 -5.20 -1.96 12.73
C GLY A 84 -6.54 -1.48 13.28
N ILE A 85 -6.75 -0.16 13.29
CA ILE A 85 -7.91 0.50 13.91
C ILE A 85 -8.97 0.98 12.91
N ILE A 86 -8.79 0.69 11.62
CA ILE A 86 -9.68 1.18 10.56
C ILE A 86 -11.05 0.51 10.70
N THR A 87 -12.12 1.30 10.59
CA THR A 87 -13.50 0.82 10.61
C THR A 87 -14.18 0.90 9.24
N LEU A 88 -15.34 0.25 9.10
CA LEU A 88 -16.19 0.40 7.92
C LEU A 88 -16.68 1.84 7.74
N GLU A 89 -16.91 2.55 8.83
CA GLU A 89 -17.32 3.95 8.78
C GLU A 89 -16.18 4.82 8.23
N ASP A 90 -14.92 4.55 8.61
CA ASP A 90 -13.76 5.25 8.06
C ASP A 90 -13.63 5.04 6.54
N LEU A 91 -13.81 3.80 6.07
CA LEU A 91 -13.78 3.50 4.63
C LEU A 91 -14.93 4.16 3.87
N LYS A 92 -16.14 4.12 4.44
CA LYS A 92 -17.34 4.72 3.83
C LYS A 92 -17.27 6.25 3.78
N ASN A 93 -16.70 6.86 4.80
CA ASN A 93 -16.56 8.32 4.91
C ASN A 93 -15.32 8.84 4.16
N TYR A 94 -14.46 7.96 3.65
CA TYR A 94 -13.34 8.36 2.80
C TYR A 94 -13.84 9.00 1.50
N LYS A 95 -13.58 10.30 1.33
CA LYS A 95 -13.90 11.03 0.11
C LYS A 95 -12.62 11.47 -0.57
N THR A 96 -12.44 11.08 -1.84
CA THR A 96 -11.36 11.61 -2.66
C THR A 96 -11.56 13.11 -2.84
N VAL A 97 -10.66 13.86 -2.23
CA VAL A 97 -10.68 15.31 -2.31
C VAL A 97 -9.95 15.74 -3.57
N VAL A 98 -10.69 15.99 -4.65
CA VAL A 98 -10.11 16.58 -5.86
C VAL A 98 -9.69 18.02 -5.55
N ARG A 99 -8.38 18.27 -5.60
CA ARG A 99 -7.82 19.62 -5.40
C ARG A 99 -7.25 20.12 -6.72
N ARG A 100 -7.50 21.39 -7.04
CA ARG A 100 -6.84 22.05 -8.18
C ARG A 100 -5.34 22.09 -7.92
N PRO A 101 -4.49 21.66 -8.87
CA PRO A 101 -3.04 21.75 -8.73
C PRO A 101 -2.64 23.20 -8.51
N LEU A 102 -1.62 23.43 -7.68
CA LEU A 102 -0.96 24.72 -7.63
C LEU A 102 -0.29 24.94 -8.98
N SER A 103 -0.70 25.99 -9.68
CA SER A 103 -0.08 26.41 -10.93
C SER A 103 0.82 27.61 -10.69
N SER A 104 2.10 27.51 -11.02
CA SER A 104 3.01 28.67 -11.06
C SER A 104 3.63 28.80 -12.44
N LYS A 105 3.75 30.03 -12.94
CA LYS A 105 4.42 30.31 -14.21
C LYS A 105 5.90 30.57 -13.95
N MET A 106 6.77 29.84 -14.64
CA MET A 106 8.21 30.10 -14.67
C MET A 106 8.62 30.26 -16.13
N GLY A 107 8.85 31.49 -16.57
CA GLY A 107 9.07 31.82 -17.97
C GLY A 107 7.85 31.46 -18.84
N ASN A 108 8.08 30.72 -19.95
CA ASN A 108 7.04 30.30 -20.89
C ASN A 108 6.32 29.00 -20.49
N TYR A 109 6.63 28.42 -19.32
CA TYR A 109 6.09 27.13 -18.89
C TYR A 109 5.17 27.29 -17.68
N THR A 110 4.08 26.52 -17.67
CA THR A 110 3.17 26.41 -16.52
C THR A 110 3.48 25.12 -15.78
N TRP A 111 3.89 25.24 -14.52
CA TRP A 111 4.16 24.11 -13.63
C TRP A 111 2.91 23.78 -12.83
N PHE A 112 2.53 22.51 -12.81
CA PHE A 112 1.47 22.00 -11.95
C PHE A 112 2.11 21.17 -10.83
N THR A 113 1.86 21.56 -9.58
CA THR A 113 2.26 20.78 -8.40
C THR A 113 1.03 20.41 -7.57
N ASN A 114 1.10 19.29 -6.85
CA ASN A 114 0.03 18.89 -5.95
C ASN A 114 -0.16 19.98 -4.88
N PRO A 115 -1.40 20.40 -4.61
CA PRO A 115 -1.66 21.43 -3.63
C PRO A 115 -1.37 20.91 -2.21
N PRO A 116 -0.89 21.75 -1.30
CA PRO A 116 -0.50 21.33 0.04
C PRO A 116 -1.70 20.84 0.84
N ARG A 117 -1.80 19.51 0.98
CA ARG A 117 -2.12 18.80 2.22
C ARG A 117 -1.23 17.57 2.35
N VAL A 118 0.08 17.82 2.29
CA VAL A 118 1.13 17.09 3.02
C VAL A 118 1.73 18.17 3.93
N VAL A 119 1.83 17.93 5.24
CA VAL A 119 2.13 18.92 6.31
C VAL A 119 2.97 20.14 5.88
N ALA A 120 2.45 21.34 6.15
CA ALA A 120 3.25 22.55 6.37
C ALA A 120 2.52 23.40 7.41
N LEU A 121 2.85 23.18 8.69
CA LEU A 121 2.42 24.03 9.77
C LEU A 121 3.47 25.15 9.91
N PHE A 122 3.21 26.29 9.30
CA PHE A 122 3.85 27.54 9.68
C PHE A 122 2.78 28.43 10.30
N ARG A 123 2.80 28.55 11.62
CA ARG A 123 2.22 29.71 12.31
C ARG A 123 3.38 30.66 12.59
N HIS A 124 3.13 31.95 12.34
CA HIS A 124 3.99 33.05 12.75
C HIS A 124 4.20 33.07 14.25
#